data_AF-W6MWM0-F1
#
_entry.id   AF-W6MWM0-F1
#
_cell.length_a   1.000
_cell.length_b   1.000
_cell.length_c   1.000
_cell.angle_alpha   90.00
_cell.angle_beta   90.00
_cell.angle_gamma   90.00
#
_symmetry.space_group_name_H-M   'P 1'
#
loop_
_entity.id
_entity.type
_entity.pdbx_description
1 polymer ?
#
loop_
_entity_poly.entity_id
_entity_poly.type
_entity_poly.pdbx_seq_one_letter_code
_entity_poly.pdbx_strand_id
1 'polypeptide(L)'
;MFCLGLHTLFRCLVTVLTIVNAFLLAYLYFGCQNTSHSSIYAARFSFNQSSPVLGLLADSYNSTVDLKLYVGFSGVCYKTTGAMQCTTQVDALEKKFPGIALYDSTSNSTAATLDIVRVASKFEDTVDPRAVLTNLVLILFTFGASAYTSLPFMPWKHVAQTVLAGVSLLAAIMCGFTTMWLHVAVETATRLISPGSMGVINVVAGNSAAAMAWTSFVFTLLVALAAIWLFVKSKRAEQPNNLRAKV
;
A
#
# COMPACT_ATOMS: atom_id res chain seq x y z
N MET A 1 -12.49 -20.21 36.19
CA MET A 1 -13.45 -19.37 35.42
C MET A 1 -12.77 -18.27 34.58
N PHE A 2 -11.75 -17.56 35.10
CA PHE A 2 -11.05 -16.49 34.34
C PHE A 2 -10.38 -16.91 33.02
N CYS A 3 -9.92 -18.17 32.91
CA CYS A 3 -9.28 -18.66 31.67
C CYS A 3 -10.23 -18.82 30.48
N LEU A 4 -11.55 -18.95 30.69
CA LEU A 4 -12.53 -19.10 29.61
C LEU A 4 -12.79 -17.75 28.93
N GLY A 5 -12.86 -16.66 29.70
CA GLY A 5 -13.07 -15.30 29.20
C GLY A 5 -11.91 -14.78 28.38
N LEU A 6 -10.67 -14.99 28.84
CA LEU A 6 -9.47 -14.52 28.14
C LEU A 6 -9.31 -15.14 26.76
N HIS A 7 -9.64 -16.43 26.62
CA HIS A 7 -9.53 -17.14 25.34
C HIS A 7 -10.55 -16.68 24.30
N THR A 8 -11.79 -16.41 24.73
CA THR A 8 -12.82 -15.81 23.86
C THR A 8 -12.44 -14.37 23.49
N LEU A 9 -11.89 -13.61 24.44
CA LEU A 9 -11.46 -12.23 24.22
C LEU A 9 -10.35 -12.12 23.15
N PHE A 10 -9.32 -12.98 23.20
CA PHE A 10 -8.27 -12.99 22.16
C PHE A 10 -8.82 -13.34 20.78
N ARG A 11 -9.83 -14.22 20.68
CA ARG A 11 -10.45 -14.57 19.39
C ARG A 11 -11.23 -13.40 18.81
N CYS A 12 -12.07 -12.76 19.63
CA CYS A 12 -12.79 -11.56 19.23
C CYS A 12 -11.82 -10.44 18.80
N LEU A 13 -10.74 -10.24 19.55
CA LEU A 13 -9.72 -9.25 19.23
C LEU A 13 -9.04 -9.53 17.87
N VAL A 14 -8.70 -10.78 17.58
CA VAL A 14 -8.14 -11.18 16.27
C VAL A 14 -9.12 -10.90 15.13
N THR A 15 -10.40 -11.25 15.31
CA THR A 15 -11.43 -11.00 14.29
C THR A 15 -11.66 -9.50 14.08
N VAL A 16 -11.71 -8.69 15.13
CA VAL A 16 -11.87 -7.23 15.00
C VAL A 16 -10.65 -6.61 14.31
N LEU A 17 -9.43 -6.99 14.71
CA LEU A 17 -8.21 -6.47 14.07
C LEU A 17 -8.13 -6.84 12.59
N THR A 18 -8.50 -8.07 12.21
CA THR A 18 -8.51 -8.48 10.80
C THR A 18 -9.53 -7.71 9.97
N ILE A 19 -10.72 -7.39 10.53
CA ILE A 19 -11.71 -6.54 9.86
C ILE A 19 -11.14 -5.13 9.63
N VAL A 20 -10.62 -4.49 10.68
CA VAL A 20 -10.06 -3.13 10.58
C VAL A 20 -8.91 -3.11 9.57
N ASN A 21 -8.07 -4.14 9.58
CA ASN A 21 -6.96 -4.28 8.64
C ASN A 21 -7.41 -4.46 7.19
N ALA A 22 -8.49 -5.21 6.95
CA ALA A 22 -9.05 -5.37 5.61
C ALA A 22 -9.53 -4.02 5.04
N PHE A 23 -10.19 -3.19 5.87
CA PHE A 23 -10.59 -1.85 5.48
C PHE A 23 -9.38 -0.94 5.20
N LEU A 24 -8.35 -0.96 6.06
CA LEU A 24 -7.11 -0.19 5.84
C LEU A 24 -6.45 -0.53 4.50
N LEU A 25 -6.29 -1.81 4.19
CA LEU A 25 -5.71 -2.25 2.91
C LEU A 25 -6.59 -1.89 1.71
N ALA A 26 -7.92 -2.00 1.84
CA ALA A 26 -8.84 -1.59 0.79
C ALA A 26 -8.74 -0.07 0.53
N TYR A 27 -8.72 0.76 1.57
CA TYR A 27 -8.53 2.21 1.43
C TYR A 27 -7.16 2.56 0.86
N LEU A 28 -6.10 1.84 1.24
CA LEU A 28 -4.77 2.03 0.67
C LEU A 28 -4.75 1.71 -0.84
N TYR A 29 -5.45 0.64 -1.24
CA TYR A 29 -5.55 0.24 -2.63
C TYR A 29 -6.38 1.23 -3.47
N PHE A 30 -7.59 1.60 -3.01
CA PHE A 30 -8.53 2.45 -3.74
C PHE A 30 -8.36 3.96 -3.52
N GLY A 31 -7.49 4.38 -2.60
CA GLY A 31 -7.41 5.76 -2.11
C GLY A 31 -7.22 6.82 -3.20
N CYS A 32 -6.54 6.48 -4.29
CA CYS A 32 -6.26 7.38 -5.41
C CYS A 32 -7.18 7.12 -6.63
N GLN A 33 -8.45 6.75 -6.40
CA GLN A 33 -9.45 6.64 -7.48
C GLN A 33 -10.55 7.70 -7.41
N ASN A 34 -10.79 8.28 -6.24
CA ASN A 34 -11.87 9.24 -6.01
C ASN A 34 -11.33 10.57 -5.46
N THR A 35 -11.91 11.67 -5.93
CA THR A 35 -11.55 13.04 -5.52
C THR A 35 -11.75 13.29 -4.02
N SER A 36 -12.66 12.56 -3.37
CA SER A 36 -12.94 12.63 -1.93
C SER A 36 -11.81 12.07 -1.04
N HIS A 37 -10.89 11.29 -1.61
CA HIS A 37 -9.79 10.64 -0.87
C HIS A 37 -8.41 11.14 -1.35
N SER A 38 -8.34 12.40 -1.81
CA SER A 38 -7.14 13.02 -2.37
C SER A 38 -5.91 13.08 -1.45
N SER A 39 -6.06 12.75 -0.17
CA SER A 39 -4.97 12.67 0.81
C SER A 39 -4.30 11.29 0.90
N ILE A 40 -4.86 10.28 0.23
CA ILE A 40 -4.37 8.89 0.22
C ILE A 40 -3.64 8.64 -1.10
N TYR A 41 -2.38 9.06 -1.15
CA TYR A 41 -1.47 8.84 -2.27
C TYR A 41 -0.13 8.32 -1.74
N ALA A 42 0.62 7.58 -2.55
CA ALA A 42 1.96 7.11 -2.19
C ALA A 42 3.01 8.21 -2.38
N ALA A 43 2.97 8.88 -3.54
CA ALA A 43 3.86 9.99 -3.86
C ALA A 43 3.13 11.07 -4.66
N ARG A 44 3.53 12.33 -4.45
CA ARG A 44 3.05 13.48 -5.20
C ARG A 44 4.19 14.08 -6.00
N PHE A 45 4.01 14.18 -7.31
CA PHE A 45 4.93 14.84 -8.24
C PHE A 45 4.38 16.22 -8.60
N SER A 46 5.24 17.22 -8.57
CA SER A 46 4.88 18.60 -8.91
C SER A 46 6.08 19.33 -9.47
N PHE A 47 5.85 20.30 -10.37
CA PHE A 47 6.92 21.17 -10.80
C PHE A 47 7.32 22.15 -9.69
N ASN A 48 8.62 22.40 -9.57
CA ASN A 48 9.13 23.39 -8.65
C ASN A 48 8.96 24.79 -9.26
N GLN A 49 8.11 25.62 -8.64
CA GLN A 49 7.82 26.96 -9.15
C GLN A 49 9.01 27.93 -9.04
N SER A 50 10.04 27.59 -8.27
CA SER A 50 11.27 28.39 -8.19
C SER A 50 12.30 28.04 -9.25
N SER A 51 12.03 27.05 -10.13
CA SER A 51 12.99 26.64 -11.15
C SER A 51 13.04 27.66 -12.31
N PRO A 52 14.24 28.05 -12.78
CA PRO A 52 14.38 28.96 -13.93
C PRO A 52 13.85 28.34 -15.23
N VAL A 53 13.68 27.02 -15.27
CA VAL A 53 13.15 26.28 -16.44
C VAL A 53 11.63 26.42 -16.55
N LEU A 54 10.95 26.91 -15.51
CA LEU A 54 9.48 27.01 -15.47
C LEU A 54 8.90 27.90 -16.59
N GLY A 55 9.62 28.93 -17.01
CA GLY A 55 9.21 29.78 -18.14
C GLY A 55 9.11 29.01 -19.46
N LEU A 56 10.06 28.09 -19.71
CA LEU A 56 10.06 27.22 -20.89
C LEU A 56 8.94 26.15 -20.81
N LEU A 57 8.58 25.74 -19.59
CA LEU A 57 7.47 24.83 -19.34
C LEU A 57 6.11 25.53 -19.57
N ALA A 58 5.98 26.81 -19.21
CA ALA A 58 4.72 27.55 -19.34
C ALA A 58 4.27 27.69 -20.79
N ASP A 59 5.21 27.92 -21.71
CA ASP A 59 4.96 28.01 -23.16
C ASP A 59 4.54 26.67 -23.75
N SER A 60 5.09 25.56 -23.23
CA SER A 60 4.77 24.20 -23.70
C SER A 60 3.45 23.67 -23.11
N TYR A 61 3.12 24.05 -21.88
CA TYR A 61 1.94 23.56 -21.13
C TYR A 61 0.75 24.51 -21.15
N ASN A 62 0.76 25.55 -21.98
CA ASN A 62 -0.34 26.48 -22.21
C ASN A 62 -1.04 26.90 -20.90
N SER A 63 -0.26 27.34 -19.91
CA SER A 63 -0.68 27.77 -18.54
C SER A 63 -0.91 26.69 -17.47
N THR A 64 -0.65 25.39 -17.70
CA THR A 64 -0.81 24.33 -16.67
C THR A 64 0.41 24.12 -15.77
N VAL A 65 1.01 25.23 -15.32
CA VAL A 65 2.24 25.24 -14.50
C VAL A 65 2.01 24.73 -13.06
N ASP A 66 0.76 24.69 -12.59
CA ASP A 66 0.38 24.13 -11.28
C ASP A 66 -0.14 22.68 -11.38
N LEU A 67 0.46 21.87 -12.27
CA LEU A 67 0.14 20.44 -12.36
C LEU A 67 0.70 19.70 -11.14
N LYS A 68 -0.19 19.07 -10.37
CA LYS A 68 0.14 18.17 -9.26
C LYS A 68 -0.35 16.78 -9.60
N LEU A 69 0.57 15.83 -9.73
CA LEU A 69 0.29 14.43 -9.97
C LEU A 69 0.36 13.67 -8.64
N TYR A 70 -0.62 12.84 -8.38
CA TYR A 70 -0.77 12.01 -7.20
C TYR A 70 -0.78 10.56 -7.67
N VAL A 71 0.22 9.80 -7.28
CA VAL A 71 0.34 8.39 -7.64
C VAL A 71 -0.11 7.54 -6.47
N GLY A 72 -1.13 6.71 -6.69
CA GLY A 72 -1.57 5.68 -5.75
C GLY A 72 -1.22 4.29 -6.26
N PHE A 73 -1.77 3.26 -5.62
CA PHE A 73 -1.54 1.87 -6.02
C PHE A 73 -2.35 1.47 -7.25
N SER A 74 -3.60 1.93 -7.36
CA SER A 74 -4.51 1.50 -8.42
C SER A 74 -4.68 2.52 -9.54
N GLY A 75 -3.86 3.57 -9.59
CA GLY A 75 -3.98 4.63 -10.58
C GLY A 75 -3.36 5.96 -10.16
N VAL A 76 -3.51 6.92 -11.06
CA VAL A 76 -2.92 8.26 -10.96
C VAL A 76 -4.03 9.31 -11.01
N CYS A 77 -3.96 10.27 -10.11
CA CYS A 77 -4.81 11.45 -10.16
C CYS A 77 -3.96 12.69 -10.46
N TYR A 78 -4.54 13.65 -11.16
CA TYR A 78 -3.91 14.94 -11.37
C TYR A 78 -4.84 16.06 -10.90
N LYS A 79 -4.25 17.12 -10.37
CA LYS A 79 -4.92 18.36 -10.03
C LYS A 79 -4.26 19.49 -10.82
N THR A 80 -5.09 20.25 -11.52
CA THR A 80 -4.72 21.52 -12.13
C THR A 80 -5.46 22.66 -11.41
N THR A 81 -5.58 23.84 -12.01
CA THR A 81 -6.36 24.99 -11.49
C THR A 81 -7.84 24.69 -11.19
N GLY A 82 -8.35 23.51 -11.60
CA GLY A 82 -9.72 23.05 -11.35
C GLY A 82 -9.83 21.81 -10.43
N ALA A 83 -10.90 21.04 -10.63
CA ALA A 83 -11.16 19.82 -9.87
C ALA A 83 -10.10 18.73 -10.15
N MET A 84 -9.83 17.89 -9.14
CA MET A 84 -8.98 16.71 -9.27
C MET A 84 -9.64 15.69 -10.20
N GLN A 85 -8.85 15.06 -11.06
CA GLN A 85 -9.30 14.06 -12.03
C GLN A 85 -8.42 12.83 -11.87
N CYS A 86 -9.02 11.64 -11.85
CA CYS A 86 -8.32 10.37 -11.64
C CYS A 86 -8.47 9.49 -12.86
N THR A 87 -7.39 8.81 -13.24
CA THR A 87 -7.37 7.86 -14.36
C THR A 87 -6.53 6.65 -14.00
N THR A 88 -6.94 5.49 -14.51
CA THR A 88 -6.13 4.26 -14.51
C THR A 88 -5.41 4.07 -15.85
N GLN A 89 -5.73 4.89 -16.86
CA GLN A 89 -5.09 4.88 -18.16
C GLN A 89 -3.98 5.93 -18.20
N VAL A 90 -2.76 5.48 -17.94
CA VAL A 90 -1.56 6.32 -17.99
C VAL A 90 -1.30 6.84 -19.41
N ASP A 91 -1.53 6.03 -20.44
CA ASP A 91 -1.33 6.43 -21.85
C ASP A 91 -2.19 7.63 -22.27
N ALA A 92 -3.40 7.74 -21.70
CA ALA A 92 -4.28 8.88 -21.93
C ALA A 92 -3.74 10.15 -21.25
N LEU A 93 -3.01 9.99 -20.16
CA LEU A 93 -2.38 11.06 -19.41
C LEU A 93 -1.10 11.54 -20.11
N GLU A 94 -0.30 10.62 -20.67
CA GLU A 94 0.89 10.95 -21.48
C GLU A 94 0.51 11.73 -22.75
N LYS A 95 -0.60 11.38 -23.40
CA LYS A 95 -1.14 12.13 -24.55
C LYS A 95 -1.64 13.52 -24.16
N LYS A 96 -2.15 13.68 -22.94
CA LYS A 96 -2.71 14.95 -22.44
C LYS A 96 -1.63 15.90 -21.94
N PHE A 97 -0.55 15.36 -21.38
CA PHE A 97 0.58 16.11 -20.83
C PHE A 97 1.89 15.55 -21.41
N PRO A 98 2.23 15.90 -22.67
CA PRO A 98 3.42 15.36 -23.32
C PRO A 98 4.70 15.90 -22.68
N GLY A 99 5.75 15.07 -22.65
CA GLY A 99 7.08 15.47 -22.20
C GLY A 99 7.68 16.62 -23.01
N ILE A 100 8.51 17.42 -22.36
CA ILE A 100 9.20 18.56 -23.00
C ILE A 100 10.61 18.15 -23.37
N ALA A 101 11.02 18.42 -24.60
CA ALA A 101 12.40 18.23 -25.02
C ALA A 101 13.30 19.34 -24.45
N LEU A 102 14.34 18.94 -23.74
CA LEU A 102 15.44 19.78 -23.32
C LEU A 102 16.45 19.83 -24.47
N TYR A 103 16.62 21.01 -25.06
CA TYR A 103 17.59 21.23 -26.13
C TYR A 103 18.98 21.48 -25.55
N ASP A 104 19.99 20.82 -26.12
CA ASP A 104 21.38 21.19 -25.87
C ASP A 104 21.67 22.50 -26.61
N SER A 105 21.99 23.55 -25.85
CA SER A 105 22.36 24.88 -26.35
C SER A 105 23.54 24.86 -27.32
N THR A 106 24.29 23.76 -27.37
CA THR A 106 25.52 23.62 -28.15
C THR A 106 25.31 22.95 -29.52
N SER A 107 24.21 22.21 -29.72
CA SER A 107 24.07 21.35 -30.90
C SER A 107 22.70 21.37 -31.61
N ASN A 108 21.73 22.20 -31.18
CA ASN A 108 20.35 22.19 -31.73
C ASN A 108 19.74 20.77 -31.79
N SER A 109 20.22 19.88 -30.93
CA SER A 109 19.78 18.49 -30.83
C SER A 109 19.04 18.29 -29.50
N THR A 110 18.03 17.43 -29.50
CA THR A 110 17.27 17.09 -28.29
C THR A 110 18.14 16.24 -27.37
N ALA A 111 18.59 16.81 -26.26
CA ALA A 111 19.53 16.17 -25.33
C ALA A 111 18.81 15.21 -24.37
N ALA A 112 17.60 15.55 -23.93
CA ALA A 112 16.77 14.74 -23.05
C ALA A 112 15.31 15.16 -23.15
N THR A 113 14.37 14.27 -22.84
CA THR A 113 12.95 14.62 -22.68
C THR A 113 12.58 14.56 -21.20
N LEU A 114 12.08 15.67 -20.66
CA LEU A 114 11.57 15.74 -19.30
C LEU A 114 10.06 15.52 -19.33
N ASP A 115 9.64 14.34 -18.88
CA ASP A 115 8.24 13.95 -18.84
C ASP A 115 7.87 13.50 -17.41
N ILE A 116 7.13 14.35 -16.72
CA ILE A 116 6.68 14.09 -15.34
C ILE A 116 5.66 12.95 -15.27
N VAL A 117 4.86 12.75 -16.31
CA VAL A 117 3.87 11.66 -16.38
C VAL A 117 4.59 10.35 -16.58
N ARG A 118 5.60 10.31 -17.45
CA ARG A 118 6.41 9.10 -17.65
C ARG A 118 7.21 8.70 -16.42
N VAL A 119 7.71 9.69 -15.66
CA VAL A 119 8.37 9.41 -14.37
C VAL A 119 7.36 8.88 -13.35
N ALA A 120 6.17 9.47 -13.29
CA ALA A 120 5.10 9.02 -12.41
C ALA A 120 4.59 7.61 -12.79
N SER A 121 4.52 7.28 -14.09
CA SER A 121 4.09 5.97 -14.58
C SER A 121 5.11 4.88 -14.27
N LYS A 122 6.41 5.18 -14.42
CA LYS A 122 7.48 4.26 -13.99
C LYS A 122 7.53 4.07 -12.48
N PHE A 123 7.14 5.08 -11.71
CA PHE A 123 6.96 4.92 -10.28
C PHE A 123 5.77 4.02 -9.94
N GLU A 124 4.63 4.18 -10.63
CA GLU A 124 3.46 3.31 -10.49
C GLU A 124 3.79 1.84 -10.82
N ASP A 125 4.51 1.59 -11.93
CA ASP A 125 5.01 0.25 -12.29
C ASP A 125 5.87 -0.37 -11.18
N THR A 126 6.65 0.46 -10.47
CA THR A 126 7.53 0.01 -9.38
C THR A 126 6.76 -0.30 -8.09
N VAL A 127 5.68 0.43 -7.84
CA VAL A 127 4.78 0.23 -6.70
C VAL A 127 3.68 -0.76 -7.12
N ASP A 128 4.08 -2.00 -7.32
CA ASP A 128 3.26 -3.03 -7.97
C ASP A 128 1.91 -3.26 -7.24
N PRO A 129 0.75 -2.88 -7.83
CA PRO A 129 -0.58 -2.97 -7.19
C PRO A 129 -0.92 -4.39 -6.75
N ARG A 130 -0.35 -5.37 -7.44
CA ARG A 130 -0.59 -6.80 -7.21
C ARG A 130 -0.14 -7.24 -5.82
N ALA A 131 0.90 -6.61 -5.27
CA ALA A 131 1.41 -6.94 -3.94
C ALA A 131 0.39 -6.57 -2.84
N VAL A 132 -0.23 -5.40 -2.93
CA VAL A 132 -1.27 -4.96 -1.98
C VAL A 132 -2.53 -5.80 -2.13
N LEU A 133 -2.94 -6.11 -3.36
CA LEU A 133 -4.10 -6.98 -3.62
C LEU A 133 -3.91 -8.40 -3.07
N THR A 134 -2.71 -8.96 -3.22
CA THR A 134 -2.38 -10.29 -2.67
C THR A 134 -2.51 -10.30 -1.14
N ASN A 135 -2.01 -9.26 -0.47
CA ASN A 135 -2.17 -9.10 0.97
C ASN A 135 -3.65 -8.94 1.38
N LEU A 136 -4.44 -8.19 0.62
CA LEU A 136 -5.88 -8.05 0.88
C LEU A 136 -6.59 -9.42 0.84
N VAL A 137 -6.29 -10.25 -0.18
CA VAL A 137 -6.85 -11.61 -0.30
C VAL A 137 -6.42 -12.48 0.89
N LEU A 138 -5.14 -12.46 1.28
CA LEU A 138 -4.61 -13.18 2.44
C LEU A 138 -5.31 -12.77 3.76
N ILE A 139 -5.57 -11.48 3.94
CA ILE A 139 -6.30 -10.97 5.11
C ILE A 139 -7.77 -11.42 5.10
N LEU A 140 -8.44 -11.46 3.95
CA LEU A 140 -9.80 -12.00 3.84
C LEU A 140 -9.86 -13.49 4.19
N PHE A 141 -8.87 -14.29 3.75
CA PHE A 141 -8.75 -15.69 4.16
C PHE A 141 -8.52 -15.82 5.67
N THR A 142 -7.66 -14.97 6.24
CA THR A 142 -7.39 -14.92 7.69
C THR A 142 -8.65 -14.55 8.47
N PHE A 143 -9.43 -13.60 7.96
CA PHE A 143 -10.73 -13.22 8.54
C PHE A 143 -11.70 -14.41 8.54
N GLY A 144 -11.88 -15.11 7.41
CA GLY A 144 -12.73 -16.29 7.31
C GLY A 144 -12.32 -17.41 8.28
N ALA A 145 -11.02 -17.70 8.36
CA ALA A 145 -10.49 -18.68 9.32
C ALA A 145 -10.70 -18.24 10.78
N SER A 146 -10.55 -16.95 11.08
CA SER A 146 -10.79 -16.40 12.43
C SER A 146 -12.27 -16.48 12.84
N ALA A 147 -13.18 -16.19 11.92
CA ALA A 147 -14.62 -16.30 12.13
C ALA A 147 -15.03 -17.77 12.35
N TYR A 148 -14.48 -18.68 11.55
CA TYR A 148 -14.72 -20.12 11.69
C TYR A 148 -14.30 -20.64 13.08
N THR A 149 -13.11 -20.27 13.55
CA THR A 149 -12.62 -20.74 14.86
C THR A 149 -13.35 -20.12 16.06
N SER A 150 -14.07 -19.01 15.86
CA SER A 150 -14.86 -18.34 16.88
C SER A 150 -16.19 -19.04 17.18
N LEU A 151 -16.72 -19.81 16.23
CA LEU A 151 -17.94 -20.60 16.45
C LEU A 151 -17.66 -21.77 17.42
N PRO A 152 -18.49 -21.95 18.47
CA PRO A 152 -18.24 -22.93 19.53
C PRO A 152 -18.48 -24.39 19.11
N PHE A 153 -19.29 -24.67 18.07
CA PHE A 153 -19.81 -26.02 17.75
C PHE A 153 -19.32 -26.64 16.44
N MET A 154 -18.24 -26.13 15.83
CA MET A 154 -17.80 -26.63 14.52
C MET A 154 -16.82 -27.83 14.61
N PRO A 155 -17.01 -28.89 13.79
CA PRO A 155 -16.03 -29.96 13.65
C PRO A 155 -14.71 -29.42 13.06
N TRP A 156 -13.58 -30.13 13.26
CA TRP A 156 -12.27 -29.74 12.73
C TRP A 156 -11.64 -28.40 13.18
N LYS A 157 -12.03 -27.91 14.35
CA LYS A 157 -11.45 -26.69 14.94
C LYS A 157 -9.91 -26.66 15.00
N HIS A 158 -9.27 -27.81 15.25
CA HIS A 158 -7.81 -27.93 15.32
C HIS A 158 -7.12 -27.68 13.96
N VAL A 159 -7.73 -28.15 12.87
CA VAL A 159 -7.23 -27.91 11.50
C VAL A 159 -7.36 -26.42 11.18
N ALA A 160 -8.52 -25.83 11.46
CA ALA A 160 -8.77 -24.40 11.22
C ALA A 160 -7.80 -23.50 12.01
N GLN A 161 -7.44 -23.86 13.25
CA GLN A 161 -6.44 -23.13 14.02
C GLN A 161 -5.02 -23.24 13.44
N THR A 162 -4.67 -24.41 12.89
CA THR A 162 -3.37 -24.61 12.23
C THR A 162 -3.29 -23.78 10.95
N VAL A 163 -4.35 -23.80 10.14
CA VAL A 163 -4.48 -22.99 8.93
C VAL A 163 -4.43 -21.50 9.26
N LEU A 164 -5.16 -21.05 10.29
CA LEU A 164 -5.13 -19.65 10.73
C LEU A 164 -3.72 -19.18 11.12
N ALA A 165 -2.98 -19.99 11.88
CA ALA A 165 -1.61 -19.65 12.27
C ALA A 165 -0.67 -19.61 11.05
N GLY A 166 -0.78 -20.56 10.12
CA GLY A 166 0.05 -20.58 8.91
C GLY A 166 -0.24 -19.41 7.97
N VAL A 167 -1.51 -19.16 7.67
CA VAL A 167 -1.94 -18.09 6.75
C VAL A 167 -1.64 -16.71 7.33
N SER A 168 -1.86 -16.49 8.63
CA SER A 168 -1.55 -15.20 9.28
C SER A 168 -0.05 -14.90 9.31
N LEU A 169 0.81 -15.92 9.51
CA LEU A 169 2.25 -15.75 9.42
C LEU A 169 2.70 -15.38 8.00
N LEU A 170 2.17 -16.08 6.99
CA LEU A 170 2.44 -15.76 5.60
C LEU A 170 1.99 -14.34 5.25
N ALA A 171 0.80 -13.94 5.70
CA ALA A 171 0.26 -12.60 5.52
C ALA A 171 1.15 -11.54 6.20
N ALA A 172 1.67 -11.80 7.40
CA ALA A 172 2.57 -10.88 8.09
C ALA A 172 3.89 -10.66 7.34
N ILE A 173 4.47 -11.74 6.80
CA ILE A 173 5.71 -11.66 6.01
C ILE A 173 5.47 -10.87 4.71
N MET A 174 4.41 -11.21 3.96
CA MET A 174 4.07 -10.53 2.71
C MET A 174 3.71 -9.06 2.96
N CYS A 175 2.97 -8.74 4.01
CA CYS A 175 2.61 -7.37 4.37
C CYS A 175 3.84 -6.56 4.80
N GLY A 176 4.78 -7.17 5.54
CA GLY A 176 6.05 -6.57 5.89
C GLY A 176 6.90 -6.23 4.66
N PHE A 177 7.03 -7.19 3.74
CA PHE A 177 7.74 -7.00 2.48
C PHE A 177 7.12 -5.86 1.65
N THR A 178 5.80 -5.84 1.47
CA THR A 178 5.11 -4.78 0.71
C THR A 178 5.26 -3.41 1.37
N THR A 179 5.18 -3.32 2.71
CA THR A 179 5.31 -2.06 3.43
C THR A 179 6.74 -1.51 3.36
N MET A 180 7.74 -2.37 3.50
CA MET A 180 9.15 -2.00 3.33
C MET A 180 9.44 -1.56 1.91
N TRP A 181 8.99 -2.32 0.91
CA TRP A 181 9.16 -1.99 -0.51
C TRP A 181 8.55 -0.63 -0.84
N LEU A 182 7.33 -0.37 -0.39
CA LEU A 182 6.67 0.93 -0.55
C LEU A 182 7.48 2.07 0.06
N HIS A 183 7.95 1.89 1.30
CA HIS A 183 8.72 2.94 1.99
C HIS A 183 10.02 3.25 1.27
N VAL A 184 10.75 2.22 0.84
CA VAL A 184 11.99 2.37 0.06
C VAL A 184 11.71 2.99 -1.30
N ALA A 185 10.67 2.58 -2.01
CA ALA A 185 10.29 3.15 -3.30
C ALA A 185 10.00 4.66 -3.18
N VAL A 186 9.19 5.06 -2.20
CA VAL A 186 8.85 6.48 -1.98
C VAL A 186 10.08 7.29 -1.58
N GLU A 187 10.92 6.78 -0.68
CA GLU A 187 12.13 7.48 -0.23
C GLU A 187 13.19 7.59 -1.34
N THR A 188 13.33 6.56 -2.16
CA THR A 188 14.23 6.61 -3.33
C THR A 188 13.71 7.59 -4.37
N ALA A 189 12.40 7.64 -4.61
CA ALA A 189 11.81 8.62 -5.51
C ALA A 189 12.08 10.06 -5.04
N THR A 190 11.91 10.37 -3.75
CA THR A 190 12.17 11.72 -3.23
C THR A 190 13.66 12.09 -3.30
N ARG A 191 14.56 11.16 -2.98
CA ARG A 191 16.01 11.42 -2.94
C ARG A 191 16.72 11.37 -4.29
N LEU A 192 16.19 10.64 -5.28
CA LEU A 192 16.84 10.47 -6.59
C LEU A 192 16.21 11.37 -7.65
N ILE A 193 14.88 11.47 -7.70
CA ILE A 193 14.20 12.18 -8.79
C ILE A 193 14.36 13.69 -8.64
N SER A 194 14.32 14.21 -7.41
CA SER A 194 14.47 15.66 -7.21
C SER A 194 15.87 16.16 -7.60
N PRO A 195 16.99 15.56 -7.14
CA PRO A 195 18.31 15.95 -7.61
C PRO A 195 18.59 15.57 -9.06
N GLY A 196 18.11 14.40 -9.51
CA GLY A 196 18.31 13.92 -10.89
C GLY A 196 17.61 14.77 -11.94
N SER A 197 16.54 15.48 -11.57
CA SER A 197 15.86 16.47 -12.41
C SER A 197 16.38 17.90 -12.23
N MET A 198 17.55 18.08 -11.58
CA MET A 198 18.13 19.39 -11.26
C MET A 198 17.17 20.31 -10.49
N GLY A 199 16.29 19.73 -9.66
CA GLY A 199 15.30 20.47 -8.88
C GLY A 199 14.08 20.96 -9.66
N VAL A 200 13.90 20.55 -10.92
CA VAL A 200 12.71 20.89 -11.73
C VAL A 200 11.48 20.13 -11.25
N ILE A 201 11.62 18.85 -10.88
CA ILE A 201 10.54 18.02 -10.35
C ILE A 201 10.72 17.90 -8.83
N ASN A 202 9.70 18.31 -8.09
CA ASN A 202 9.60 18.09 -6.65
C ASN A 202 8.69 16.88 -6.37
N VAL A 203 9.22 15.92 -5.63
CA VAL A 203 8.51 14.70 -5.22
C VAL A 203 8.29 14.75 -3.71
N VAL A 204 7.05 14.58 -3.27
CA VAL A 204 6.65 14.60 -1.86
C VAL A 204 5.99 13.29 -1.49
N ALA A 205 6.48 12.65 -0.43
CA ALA A 205 5.92 11.43 0.11
C ALA A 205 4.49 11.65 0.69
N GLY A 206 3.62 10.67 0.50
CA GLY A 206 2.29 10.67 1.11
C GLY A 206 2.29 10.10 2.52
N ASN A 207 2.19 10.97 3.52
CA ASN A 207 2.22 10.56 4.94
C ASN A 207 1.04 9.64 5.31
N SER A 208 -0.15 9.86 4.75
CA SER A 208 -1.35 9.07 5.06
C SER A 208 -1.20 7.62 4.60
N ALA A 209 -0.73 7.40 3.36
CA ALA A 209 -0.53 6.07 2.81
C ALA A 209 0.56 5.30 3.56
N ALA A 210 1.65 5.98 3.93
CA ALA A 210 2.71 5.40 4.75
C ALA A 210 2.19 4.98 6.14
N ALA A 211 1.42 5.82 6.81
CA ALA A 211 0.82 5.50 8.10
C ALA A 211 -0.17 4.32 8.01
N MET A 212 -1.01 4.27 6.97
CA MET A 212 -1.93 3.16 6.72
C MET A 212 -1.18 1.84 6.47
N ALA A 213 -0.10 1.86 5.69
CA ALA A 213 0.71 0.67 5.43
C ALA A 213 1.39 0.14 6.70
N TRP A 214 2.04 1.02 7.48
CA TRP A 214 2.69 0.63 8.73
C TRP A 214 1.71 0.15 9.81
N THR A 215 0.54 0.79 9.93
CA THR A 215 -0.51 0.33 10.85
C THR A 215 -1.08 -1.02 10.43
N SER A 216 -1.31 -1.23 9.12
CA SER A 216 -1.72 -2.51 8.57
C SER A 216 -0.71 -3.62 8.88
N PHE A 217 0.59 -3.33 8.73
CA PHE A 217 1.65 -4.27 9.09
C PHE A 217 1.61 -4.65 10.57
N VAL A 218 1.52 -3.66 11.47
CA VAL A 218 1.45 -3.91 12.93
C VAL A 218 0.21 -4.75 13.29
N PHE A 219 -0.95 -4.46 12.71
CA PHE A 219 -2.15 -5.25 12.95
C PHE A 219 -2.02 -6.69 12.45
N THR A 220 -1.43 -6.88 11.27
CA THR A 220 -1.18 -8.22 10.72
C THR A 220 -0.19 -8.99 11.61
N LEU A 221 0.84 -8.33 12.13
CA LEU A 221 1.82 -8.92 13.05
C LEU A 221 1.16 -9.34 14.38
N LEU A 222 0.34 -8.47 14.97
CA LEU A 222 -0.39 -8.78 16.21
C LEU A 222 -1.36 -9.96 16.01
N VAL A 223 -2.05 -10.01 14.88
CA VAL A 223 -2.91 -11.14 14.50
C VAL A 223 -2.10 -12.43 14.39
N ALA A 224 -0.94 -12.41 13.73
CA ALA A 224 -0.07 -13.58 13.62
C ALA A 224 0.43 -14.07 14.98
N LEU A 225 0.89 -13.16 15.85
CA LEU A 225 1.33 -13.51 17.20
C LEU A 225 0.20 -14.10 18.05
N ALA A 226 -1.00 -13.50 17.99
CA ALA A 226 -2.17 -14.00 18.68
C ALA A 226 -2.61 -15.38 18.16
N ALA A 227 -2.56 -15.60 16.83
CA ALA A 227 -2.88 -16.89 16.23
C ALA A 227 -1.89 -17.98 16.64
N ILE A 228 -0.59 -17.68 16.66
CA ILE A 228 0.46 -18.61 17.14
C ILE A 228 0.24 -18.95 18.62
N TRP A 229 -0.05 -17.94 19.45
CA TRP A 229 -0.34 -18.16 20.87
C TRP A 229 -1.54 -19.09 21.08
N LEU A 230 -2.63 -18.88 20.33
CA LEU A 230 -3.81 -19.75 20.37
C LEU A 230 -3.49 -21.18 19.92
N PHE A 231 -2.64 -21.34 18.89
CA PHE A 231 -2.20 -22.64 18.40
C PHE A 231 -1.37 -23.40 19.44
N VAL A 232 -0.34 -22.77 20.02
CA VAL A 232 0.52 -23.38 21.06
C VAL A 232 -0.31 -23.79 22.27
N LYS A 233 -1.27 -22.95 22.69
CA LYS A 233 -2.16 -23.26 23.80
C LYS A 233 -3.08 -24.45 23.50
N SER A 234 -3.62 -24.55 22.28
CA SER A 234 -4.42 -25.72 21.87
C SER A 234 -3.61 -27.02 21.94
N LYS A 235 -2.36 -26.99 21.47
CA LYS A 235 -1.46 -28.16 21.50
C LYS A 235 -1.08 -28.58 22.93
N ARG A 236 -0.85 -27.63 23.84
CA ARG A 236 -0.62 -27.93 25.25
C ARG A 236 -1.83 -28.57 25.93
N ALA A 237 -3.06 -28.20 25.54
CA ALA A 237 -4.28 -28.80 26.08
C ALA A 237 -4.53 -30.24 25.55
N GLU A 238 -4.00 -30.59 24.37
CA GLU A 238 -4.10 -31.94 23.78
C GLU A 238 -3.13 -32.96 24.43
N GLN A 239 -1.93 -32.54 24.86
CA GLN A 239 -0.93 -33.43 25.48
C GLN A 239 -1.40 -34.26 26.69
N PRO A 240 -2.16 -33.73 27.67
CA PRO A 240 -2.61 -34.53 28.81
C PRO A 240 -3.61 -35.65 28.44
N ASN A 241 -4.35 -35.52 27.34
CA ASN A 241 -5.33 -36.53 26.91
C ASN A 241 -4.68 -37.70 26.16
N ASN A 242 -3.62 -37.44 25.36
CA ASN A 242 -2.88 -38.50 24.66
C ASN A 242 -2.07 -39.39 25.61
N LEU A 243 -1.68 -38.89 26.79
CA LEU A 243 -1.04 -39.69 27.83
C LEU A 243 -2.03 -40.63 28.54
N ARG A 244 -3.31 -40.25 28.66
CA ARG A 244 -4.36 -41.11 29.24
C ARG A 244 -4.94 -42.12 28.26
N ALA A 245 -4.89 -41.87 26.95
CA ALA A 245 -5.37 -42.80 25.92
C ALA A 245 -4.36 -43.93 25.60
N LYS A 246 -3.14 -43.85 26.14
CA LYS A 246 -2.08 -44.87 26.00
C LYS A 246 -1.91 -45.75 27.25
N VAL A 247 -2.72 -45.54 28.28
CA VAL A 247 -2.80 -46.36 29.50
C VAL A 247 -4.13 -47.11 29.47
#